data_AF-A0A3D5FTA7-F1
#
_entry.id   AF-A0A3D5FTA7-F1
#
_cell.length_a   1.000
_cell.length_b   1.000
_cell.length_c   1.000
_cell.angle_alpha   90.00
_cell.angle_beta   90.00
_cell.angle_gamma   90.00
#
_symmetry.space_group_name_H-M   'P 1'
#
loop_
_entity.id
_entity.type
_entity.pdbx_description
1 polymer ?
#
loop_
_entity_poly.entity_id
_entity_poly.type
_entity_poly.pdbx_seq_one_letter_code
_entity_poly.pdbx_strand_id
1 'polypeptide(L)'
;HSTNLDDQYDEDVTGGRLEVAEGSTPVPEAPGLGVDVDEAELARIRQTPKTEVPRFISELHMPRGGRFVQRGWPSVDRQTGYPEGGVAGIRLELFEEDGSAEWTKRWESLADGPRLETTH
;
A
#
# COMPACT_ATOMS: atom_id res chain seq x y z
N HIS A 1 -1.82 22.35 -1.21
CA HIS A 1 -0.60 21.56 -1.03
C HIS A 1 -0.64 20.43 -2.05
N SER A 2 0.28 20.45 -3.01
CA SER A 2 0.52 19.32 -3.92
C SER A 2 1.67 18.54 -3.32
N THR A 3 1.40 17.36 -2.74
CA THR A 3 2.44 16.42 -2.34
C THR A 3 3.03 15.86 -3.63
N ASN A 4 4.25 16.26 -3.97
CA ASN A 4 4.95 15.69 -5.13
C ASN A 4 5.60 14.36 -4.70
N LEU A 5 5.78 13.43 -5.64
CA LEU A 5 6.46 12.15 -5.39
C LEU A 5 7.90 12.36 -4.88
N ASP A 6 8.50 13.51 -5.19
CA ASP A 6 9.81 13.95 -4.68
C ASP A 6 9.86 14.10 -3.14
N ASP A 7 8.75 14.46 -2.50
CA ASP A 7 8.70 14.66 -1.03
C ASP A 7 8.88 13.32 -0.28
N GLN A 8 8.75 12.16 -0.96
CA GLN A 8 8.95 10.83 -0.39
C GLN A 8 10.41 10.35 -0.41
N TYR A 9 11.32 11.09 -1.06
CA TYR A 9 12.74 10.74 -1.17
C TYR A 9 13.66 11.65 -0.35
N ASP A 10 13.09 12.47 0.54
CA ASP A 10 13.87 13.43 1.36
C ASP A 10 14.75 12.73 2.43
N GLU A 11 14.51 11.45 2.71
CA GLU A 11 15.39 10.63 3.56
C GLU A 11 16.43 9.91 2.70
N ASP A 12 17.47 10.65 2.29
CA ASP A 12 18.58 10.14 1.50
C ASP A 12 19.74 9.67 2.39
N VAL A 13 19.95 8.35 2.46
CA VAL A 13 21.09 7.71 3.15
C VAL A 13 22.33 7.62 2.27
N THR A 14 22.19 7.95 0.99
CA THR A 14 23.30 8.02 0.07
C THR A 14 23.95 9.38 0.27
N GLY A 15 25.27 9.44 0.50
CA GLY A 15 26.01 10.66 0.85
C GLY A 15 25.98 11.79 -0.19
N GLY A 16 25.10 11.69 -1.21
CA GLY A 16 24.73 12.72 -2.16
C GLY A 16 23.59 12.24 -3.06
N ARG A 17 22.60 13.11 -3.29
CA ARG A 17 21.45 12.86 -4.18
C ARG A 17 21.90 12.65 -5.62
N LEU A 18 21.47 11.55 -6.23
CA LEU A 18 21.64 11.33 -7.67
C LEU A 18 20.77 12.34 -8.43
N GLU A 19 21.38 13.16 -9.29
CA GLU A 19 20.63 14.11 -10.11
C GLU A 19 19.76 13.36 -11.12
N VAL A 20 18.46 13.68 -11.11
CA VAL A 20 17.51 13.20 -12.12
C VAL A 20 17.27 14.35 -13.09
N ALA A 21 17.70 14.18 -14.35
CA ALA A 21 17.49 15.12 -15.43
C ALA A 21 16.64 14.46 -16.52
N GLU A 22 15.49 15.05 -16.84
CA GLU A 22 14.57 14.59 -17.90
C GLU A 22 14.17 13.09 -17.80
N GLY A 23 14.04 12.56 -16.57
CA GLY A 23 13.69 11.16 -16.32
C GLY A 23 14.86 10.17 -16.46
N SER A 24 16.10 10.68 -16.55
CA SER A 24 17.32 9.88 -16.57
C SER A 24 18.29 10.33 -15.47
N THR A 25 19.12 9.40 -15.00
CA THR A 25 20.18 9.65 -14.01
C THR A 25 21.49 9.07 -14.53
N PRO A 26 22.60 9.83 -14.47
CA PRO A 26 23.90 9.33 -14.84
C PRO A 26 24.35 8.21 -13.88
N VAL A 27 24.92 7.13 -14.43
CA VAL A 27 25.45 6.02 -13.63
C VAL A 27 26.76 6.48 -12.96
N PRO A 28 26.94 6.25 -11.64
CA PRO A 28 28.18 6.59 -10.95
C PRO A 28 29.41 5.87 -11.51
N GLU A 29 30.55 6.58 -11.63
CA GLU A 29 31.79 6.03 -12.19
C GLU A 29 32.69 5.32 -11.15
N ALA A 30 32.36 5.43 -9.86
CA ALA A 30 33.13 4.85 -8.77
C ALA A 30 32.93 3.32 -8.67
N PRO A 31 33.91 2.56 -8.14
CA PRO A 31 33.81 1.10 -7.99
C PRO A 31 32.62 0.67 -7.14
N GLY A 32 32.01 -0.47 -7.49
CA GLY A 32 30.84 -0.99 -6.76
C GLY A 32 29.54 -0.32 -7.21
N LEU A 33 28.67 0.06 -6.26
CA LEU A 33 27.45 0.84 -6.56
C LEU A 33 27.74 2.33 -6.79
N GLY A 34 28.98 2.76 -6.57
CA GLY A 34 29.44 4.14 -6.76
C GLY A 34 28.74 5.17 -5.88
N VAL A 35 28.28 4.74 -4.71
CA VAL A 35 27.54 5.54 -3.73
C VAL A 35 28.17 5.32 -2.35
N ASP A 36 28.45 6.42 -1.64
CA ASP A 36 28.84 6.39 -0.24
C ASP A 36 27.59 6.39 0.65
N VAL A 37 27.65 5.66 1.77
CA VAL A 37 26.54 5.61 2.74
C VAL A 37 26.84 6.60 3.87
N ASP A 38 25.90 7.48 4.17
CA ASP A 38 25.95 8.28 5.40
C ASP A 38 25.55 7.40 6.59
N GLU A 39 26.55 6.89 7.32
CA GLU A 39 26.29 6.04 8.49
C GLU A 39 25.57 6.76 9.63
N ALA A 40 25.71 8.08 9.75
CA ALA A 40 25.02 8.87 10.76
C ALA A 40 23.52 8.99 10.44
N GLU A 41 23.19 9.23 9.18
CA GLU A 41 21.81 9.28 8.70
C GLU A 41 21.15 7.90 8.71
N LEU A 42 21.89 6.85 8.34
CA LEU A 42 21.44 5.47 8.48
C LEU A 42 21.10 5.11 9.93
N ALA A 43 21.93 5.54 10.89
CA ALA A 43 21.69 5.33 12.31
C ALA A 43 20.47 6.11 12.83
N ARG A 44 20.17 7.29 12.28
CA ARG A 44 18.95 8.06 12.55
C ARG A 44 17.72 7.34 12.02
N ILE A 45 17.71 6.98 10.74
CA ILE A 45 16.57 6.31 10.07
C ILE A 45 16.28 4.95 10.71
N ARG A 46 17.30 4.23 11.18
CA ARG A 46 17.12 2.98 11.91
C ARG A 46 16.32 3.14 13.21
N GLN A 47 16.31 4.35 13.80
CA GLN A 47 15.51 4.66 14.99
C GLN A 47 14.09 5.12 14.62
N THR A 48 13.81 5.41 13.35
CA THR A 48 12.46 5.74 12.89
C THR A 48 11.56 4.52 13.09
N PRO A 49 10.45 4.65 13.84
CA PRO A 49 9.52 3.55 14.00
C PRO A 49 8.99 3.13 12.63
N LYS A 50 8.93 1.81 12.41
CA LYS A 50 8.36 1.28 11.17
C LYS A 50 6.94 1.82 11.02
N THR A 51 6.61 2.33 9.84
CA THR A 51 5.24 2.68 9.50
C THR A 51 4.37 1.44 9.69
N GLU A 52 3.49 1.48 10.69
CA GLU A 52 2.51 0.44 10.89
C GLU A 52 1.48 0.56 9.78
N VAL A 53 1.37 -0.47 8.94
CA VAL A 53 0.34 -0.53 7.91
C VAL A 53 -1.00 -0.71 8.64
N PRO A 54 -1.94 0.25 8.53
CA PRO A 54 -3.22 0.15 9.22
C PRO A 54 -3.96 -1.10 8.74
N ARG A 55 -4.50 -1.86 9.68
CA ARG A 55 -5.29 -3.06 9.37
C ARG A 55 -6.75 -2.66 9.21
N PHE A 56 -7.30 -2.97 8.05
CA PHE A 56 -8.73 -2.76 7.78
C PHE A 56 -9.27 -3.92 6.95
N ILE A 57 -10.53 -4.26 7.19
CA ILE A 57 -11.29 -5.20 6.38
C ILE A 57 -12.06 -4.39 5.34
N SER A 58 -11.99 -4.79 4.08
CA SER A 58 -12.79 -4.16 3.03
C SER A 58 -13.97 -5.04 2.63
N GLU A 59 -15.07 -4.38 2.33
CA GLU A 59 -16.26 -4.97 1.75
C GLU A 59 -16.60 -4.26 0.43
N LEU A 60 -16.41 -4.98 -0.68
CA LEU A 60 -16.76 -4.51 -2.01
C LEU A 60 -18.14 -5.05 -2.39
N HIS A 61 -19.16 -4.21 -2.33
CA HIS A 61 -20.52 -4.53 -2.71
C HIS A 61 -20.68 -4.48 -4.24
N MET A 62 -21.29 -5.52 -4.78
CA MET A 62 -21.54 -5.66 -6.22
C MET A 62 -22.93 -5.12 -6.61
N PRO A 63 -23.11 -4.58 -7.83
CA PRO A 63 -24.36 -3.92 -8.23
C PRO A 63 -25.57 -4.85 -8.29
N ARG A 64 -25.35 -6.16 -8.49
CA ARG A 64 -26.40 -7.18 -8.65
C ARG A 64 -26.58 -8.03 -7.39
N GLY A 65 -26.08 -7.55 -6.26
CA GLY A 65 -26.05 -8.30 -5.00
C GLY A 65 -24.75 -9.07 -4.80
N GLY A 66 -24.52 -9.45 -3.55
CA GLY A 66 -23.27 -10.05 -3.10
C GLY A 66 -22.17 -9.03 -2.80
N ARG A 67 -21.21 -9.44 -1.96
CA ARG A 67 -20.05 -8.64 -1.57
C ARG A 67 -18.79 -9.47 -1.49
N PHE A 68 -17.66 -8.89 -1.85
CA PHE A 68 -16.35 -9.45 -1.56
C PHE A 68 -15.85 -8.90 -0.23
N VAL A 69 -15.50 -9.79 0.71
CA VAL A 69 -14.93 -9.41 2.01
C VAL A 69 -13.49 -9.89 2.06
N GLN A 70 -12.54 -9.01 2.41
CA GLN A 70 -11.12 -9.35 2.48
C GLN A 70 -10.33 -8.42 3.40
N ARG A 71 -9.07 -8.78 3.65
CA ARG A 71 -8.10 -7.92 4.34
C ARG A 71 -7.51 -6.90 3.37
N GLY A 72 -7.36 -5.67 3.82
CA GLY A 72 -6.72 -4.61 3.05
C GLY A 72 -7.56 -4.13 1.86
N TRP A 73 -6.92 -3.44 0.92
CA TRP A 73 -7.59 -2.88 -0.25
C TRP A 73 -8.06 -3.97 -1.22
N PRO A 74 -9.30 -3.89 -1.75
CA PRO A 74 -9.73 -4.80 -2.79
C PRO A 74 -9.04 -4.49 -4.12
N SER A 75 -8.70 -5.53 -4.88
CA SER A 75 -8.34 -5.41 -6.30
C SER A 75 -9.60 -5.70 -7.12
N VAL A 76 -10.29 -4.62 -7.51
CA VAL A 76 -11.56 -4.69 -8.25
C VAL A 76 -11.38 -5.38 -9.60
N ASP A 77 -10.27 -5.12 -10.29
CA ASP A 77 -9.89 -5.74 -11.55
C ASP A 77 -9.72 -7.25 -11.42
N ARG A 78 -9.02 -7.72 -10.39
CA ARG A 78 -8.82 -9.15 -10.14
C ARG A 78 -10.09 -9.85 -9.67
N GLN A 79 -10.95 -9.16 -8.94
CA GLN A 79 -12.17 -9.72 -8.37
C GLN A 79 -13.32 -9.77 -9.37
N THR A 80 -13.42 -8.76 -10.24
CA THR A 80 -14.54 -8.60 -11.17
C THR A 80 -14.16 -8.91 -12.62
N GLY A 81 -12.87 -8.92 -12.96
CA GLY A 81 -12.37 -9.02 -14.33
C GLY A 81 -12.45 -7.70 -15.12
N TYR A 82 -12.93 -6.63 -14.50
CA TYR A 82 -13.10 -5.31 -15.11
C TYR A 82 -12.42 -4.23 -14.27
N PRO A 83 -11.84 -3.19 -14.91
CA PRO A 83 -11.33 -2.05 -14.16
C PRO A 83 -12.46 -1.39 -13.36
N GLU A 84 -12.13 -0.80 -12.21
CA GLU A 84 -13.09 -0.20 -11.28
C GLU A 84 -14.08 0.76 -11.97
N GLY A 85 -13.57 1.65 -12.83
CA GLY A 85 -14.40 2.58 -13.60
C GLY A 85 -15.32 1.93 -14.64
N GLY A 86 -15.15 0.64 -14.93
CA GLY A 86 -15.99 -0.15 -15.81
C GLY A 86 -17.18 -0.82 -15.11
N VAL A 87 -17.21 -0.85 -13.78
CA VAL A 87 -18.28 -1.51 -13.01
C VAL A 87 -19.18 -0.47 -12.35
N ALA A 88 -20.27 -0.11 -13.03
CA ALA A 88 -21.22 0.86 -12.50
C ALA A 88 -21.96 0.31 -11.26
N GLY A 89 -21.95 1.07 -10.16
CA GLY A 89 -22.73 0.78 -8.96
C GLY A 89 -22.04 -0.09 -7.91
N ILE A 90 -20.72 -0.26 -7.98
CA ILE A 90 -19.95 -0.84 -6.87
C ILE A 90 -19.87 0.13 -5.70
N ARG A 91 -19.83 -0.40 -4.47
CA ARG A 91 -19.65 0.39 -3.25
C ARG A 91 -18.60 -0.27 -2.38
N LEU A 92 -17.65 0.51 -1.87
CA LEU A 92 -16.63 0.04 -0.95
C LEU A 92 -16.92 0.53 0.46
N GLU A 93 -16.96 -0.39 1.42
CA GLU A 93 -16.97 -0.09 2.85
C GLU A 93 -15.66 -0.60 3.48
N LEU A 94 -15.09 0.21 4.38
CA LEU A 94 -13.85 -0.09 5.08
C LEU A 94 -14.14 -0.17 6.58
N PHE A 95 -13.64 -1.22 7.20
CA PHE A 95 -13.79 -1.48 8.63
C PHE A 95 -12.39 -1.51 9.26
N GLU A 96 -12.01 -0.40 9.86
CA GLU A 96 -10.75 -0.27 10.61
C GLU A 96 -10.74 -1.19 11.84
N GLU A 97 -9.54 -1.56 12.30
CA GLU A 97 -9.35 -2.34 13.52
C GLU A 97 -9.92 -1.60 14.74
N ASP A 98 -10.98 -2.15 15.33
CA ASP A 98 -11.69 -1.56 16.47
C ASP A 98 -11.31 -2.21 17.82
N GLY A 99 -10.35 -3.14 17.80
CA GLY A 99 -9.90 -3.89 18.98
C GLY A 99 -10.89 -4.95 19.48
N SER A 100 -12.02 -5.17 18.80
CA SER A 100 -13.00 -6.16 19.21
C SER A 100 -12.57 -7.59 18.86
N ALA A 101 -13.03 -8.54 19.68
CA ALA A 101 -12.83 -9.97 19.41
C ALA A 101 -13.54 -10.41 18.11
N GLU A 102 -14.68 -9.79 17.79
CA GLU A 102 -15.43 -10.06 16.56
C GLU A 102 -14.65 -9.60 15.33
N TRP A 103 -14.06 -8.40 15.36
CA TRP A 103 -13.18 -7.93 14.29
C TRP A 103 -11.96 -8.83 14.14
N THR A 104 -11.31 -9.22 15.25
CA THR A 104 -10.14 -10.12 15.24
C THR A 104 -10.48 -11.47 14.61
N LYS A 105 -11.59 -12.08 15.03
CA LYS A 105 -12.07 -13.35 14.46
C LYS A 105 -12.38 -13.21 12.97
N ARG A 106 -13.04 -12.11 12.58
CA ARG A 106 -13.35 -11.83 11.18
C ARG A 106 -12.07 -11.67 10.37
N TRP A 107 -11.11 -10.89 10.86
CA TRP A 107 -9.79 -10.73 10.28
C TRP A 107 -9.12 -12.08 10.09
N GLU A 108 -9.02 -12.91 11.13
CA GLU A 108 -8.44 -14.26 11.09
C GLU A 108 -9.08 -15.16 10.03
N SER A 109 -10.41 -15.16 9.91
CA SER A 109 -11.12 -15.98 8.91
C SER A 109 -10.85 -15.62 7.44
N LEU A 110 -10.33 -14.41 7.21
CA LEU A 110 -9.96 -13.87 5.90
C LEU A 110 -8.46 -14.05 5.59
N ALA A 111 -7.72 -14.83 6.39
CA ALA A 111 -6.29 -15.11 6.16
C ALA A 111 -6.00 -15.73 4.80
N ASP A 112 -6.89 -16.62 4.35
CA ASP A 112 -6.70 -17.39 3.12
C ASP A 112 -7.10 -16.62 1.84
N GLY A 113 -7.59 -15.39 2.00
CA GLY A 113 -7.94 -14.50 0.89
C GLY A 113 -9.40 -14.03 0.88
N PRO A 114 -9.83 -13.41 -0.23
CA PRO A 114 -11.16 -12.82 -0.37
C PRO A 114 -12.27 -13.87 -0.34
N ARG A 115 -13.37 -13.55 0.35
CA ARG A 115 -14.60 -14.35 0.42
C ARG A 115 -15.70 -13.66 -0.37
N LEU A 116 -16.38 -14.39 -1.24
CA LEU A 116 -17.61 -13.93 -1.87
C LEU A 116 -18.80 -14.34 -1.00
N GLU A 117 -19.54 -13.36 -0.51
CA GLU A 117 -20.74 -13.56 0.30
C GLU A 117 -21.96 -13.08 -0.49
N THR A 118 -22.88 -13.98 -0.80
CA THR A 118 -24.11 -13.67 -1.54
C THR A 118 -25.26 -13.39 -0.57
N THR A 119 -25.86 -12.21 -0.68
CA THR A 119 -27.14 -11.91 -0.01
C THR A 119 -28.25 -12.60 -0.81
N HIS A 120 -28.92 -13.58 -0.21
CA HIS A 120 -30.10 -14.24 -0.78
C HIS A 120 -31.32 -13.33 -0.75
#